data_AF-A0A1X4IDD3-F1
#
_entry.id   AF-A0A1X4IDD3-F1
#
_cell.length_a   1.000
_cell.length_b   1.000
_cell.length_c   1.000
_cell.angle_alpha   90.00
_cell.angle_beta   90.00
_cell.angle_gamma   90.00
#
_symmetry.space_group_name_H-M   'P 1'
#
loop_
_entity.id
_entity.type
_entity.pdbx_description
1 polymer ?
#
loop_
_entity_poly.entity_id
_entity_poly.type
_entity_poly.pdbx_seq_one_letter_code
_entity_poly.pdbx_strand_id
1 'polypeptide(L)'
;MSAAGSPPADGDEPARGPVRPSGLLDVLRVASVVLDAEGRIVLWSPQAEELFGYGAREALGQYAARIMVHEQHLDLVVKLFADVMRTGRSWAGAFPIRRKDGGTRLVEFRNMRLLDAEGNVYALGLAVDQSTVRRLEQDVALSTRIVAQSPIGLAVLDTGLRYVSVNPALEQINGIPAEEHLGRTVREVLPLVDSEVFEADARRVLDTGRPVVDRPTTGRTPADPDEDHVWSVSLYRLENALGTVLGVAVSMVDVTEQYRANAEAETARRRLAVIADATARIGTTLDLDRTAGELADVAVPELADAAAVDLLDAVVRGRRSTLGP
;
A
#
# COMPACT_ATOMS: atom_id res chain seq x y z
N MET A 1 -2.26 75.82 -43.66
CA MET A 1 -1.26 75.17 -42.80
C MET A 1 -2.05 74.34 -41.79
N SER A 2 -2.25 73.05 -42.05
CA SER A 2 -1.40 71.92 -41.61
C SER A 2 -1.57 71.68 -40.09
N ALA A 3 -1.89 70.51 -39.55
CA ALA A 3 -1.99 69.15 -40.08
C ALA A 3 -2.93 68.34 -39.18
N ALA A 4 -3.49 67.26 -39.76
CA ALA A 4 -4.17 66.18 -39.08
C ALA A 4 -3.23 65.44 -38.10
N GLY A 5 -3.77 65.00 -36.96
CA GLY A 5 -3.12 64.08 -36.03
C GLY A 5 -3.99 62.85 -35.81
N SER A 6 -3.52 61.72 -36.33
CA SER A 6 -4.09 60.36 -36.28
C SER A 6 -4.37 59.83 -34.86
N PRO A 7 -5.28 58.85 -34.69
CA PRO A 7 -5.53 58.22 -33.41
C PRO A 7 -4.34 57.34 -32.96
N PRO A 8 -4.14 57.13 -31.65
CA PRO A 8 -3.07 56.29 -31.17
C PRO A 8 -3.33 54.83 -31.51
N ALA A 9 -2.26 54.19 -31.96
CA ALA A 9 -2.18 52.83 -32.46
C ALA A 9 -2.44 51.77 -31.39
N ASP A 10 -2.91 50.61 -31.88
CA ASP A 10 -3.01 49.33 -31.20
C ASP A 10 -1.81 49.08 -30.27
N GLY A 11 -2.09 49.03 -28.97
CA GLY A 11 -1.17 48.55 -27.96
C GLY A 11 -1.33 47.05 -27.79
N ASP A 12 -0.42 46.30 -28.42
CA ASP A 12 0.07 44.96 -28.09
C ASP A 12 -0.81 44.12 -27.13
N GLU A 13 -1.72 43.32 -27.70
CA GLU A 13 -2.14 42.08 -27.05
C GLU A 13 -0.93 41.15 -26.96
N PRO A 14 -0.54 40.67 -25.75
CA PRO A 14 0.53 39.70 -25.64
C PRO A 14 0.10 38.42 -26.36
N ALA A 15 0.91 38.02 -27.34
CA ALA A 15 0.78 36.78 -28.09
C ALA A 15 0.43 35.63 -27.14
N ARG A 16 -0.83 35.15 -27.22
CA ARG A 16 -1.28 33.96 -26.52
C ARG A 16 -0.44 32.80 -27.04
N GLY A 17 0.55 32.39 -26.24
CA GLY A 17 1.30 31.16 -26.44
C GLY A 17 0.35 29.96 -26.51
N PRO A 18 0.82 28.80 -27.00
CA PRO A 18 -0.03 27.64 -27.22
C PRO A 18 -0.79 27.31 -25.93
N VAL A 19 -2.11 27.40 -26.01
CA VAL A 19 -3.03 26.99 -24.95
C VAL A 19 -2.70 25.54 -24.63
N ARG A 20 -2.15 25.29 -23.44
CA ARG A 20 -2.01 23.93 -22.92
C ARG A 20 -3.44 23.41 -22.73
N PRO A 21 -3.86 22.34 -23.42
CA PRO A 21 -5.16 21.75 -23.13
C PRO A 21 -5.08 21.20 -21.70
N SER A 22 -5.81 21.84 -20.80
CA SER A 22 -6.10 21.32 -19.46
C SER A 22 -7.60 21.07 -19.43
N GLY A 23 -8.02 20.06 -20.19
CA GLY A 23 -9.39 19.60 -20.21
C GLY A 23 -9.59 18.46 -19.22
N LEU A 24 -10.81 18.33 -18.68
CA LEU A 24 -11.24 17.19 -17.86
C LEU A 24 -10.99 15.83 -18.55
N LEU A 25 -10.89 15.83 -19.88
CA LEU A 25 -10.57 14.67 -20.72
C LEU A 25 -9.10 14.24 -20.68
N ASP A 26 -8.16 15.17 -20.42
CA ASP A 26 -6.73 14.84 -20.26
C ASP A 26 -6.50 14.02 -18.99
N VAL A 27 -7.20 14.38 -17.90
CA VAL A 27 -7.17 13.66 -16.62
C VAL A 27 -7.79 12.27 -16.75
N LEU A 28 -8.84 12.13 -17.55
CA LEU A 28 -9.52 10.86 -17.79
C LEU A 28 -8.85 9.99 -18.88
N ARG A 29 -7.72 10.45 -19.47
CA ARG A 29 -7.02 9.78 -20.59
C ARG A 29 -7.98 9.38 -21.74
N VAL A 30 -8.96 10.22 -22.04
CA VAL A 30 -9.92 9.95 -23.11
C VAL A 30 -9.33 10.42 -24.44
N ALA A 31 -9.12 9.49 -25.37
CA ALA A 31 -8.73 9.84 -26.74
C ALA A 31 -9.93 10.47 -27.45
N SER A 32 -9.77 11.70 -27.93
CA SER A 32 -10.76 12.38 -28.77
C SER A 32 -10.28 12.52 -30.21
N VAL A 33 -11.20 12.26 -31.14
CA VAL A 33 -11.01 12.33 -32.59
C VAL A 33 -12.22 13.02 -33.19
N VAL A 34 -12.02 14.05 -34.01
CA VAL A 34 -13.13 14.69 -34.76
C VAL A 34 -12.99 14.36 -36.23
N LEU A 35 -14.10 13.98 -36.85
CA LEU A 35 -14.21 13.65 -38.27
C LEU A 35 -15.11 14.65 -39.00
N ASP A 36 -14.76 14.98 -40.25
CA ASP A 36 -15.63 15.71 -41.17
C ASP A 36 -16.76 14.83 -41.75
N ALA A 37 -17.60 15.40 -42.60
CA ALA A 37 -18.71 14.71 -43.25
C ALA A 37 -18.27 13.54 -44.13
N GLU A 38 -17.05 13.63 -44.69
CA GLU A 38 -16.42 12.61 -45.51
C GLU A 38 -15.66 11.56 -44.69
N GLY A 39 -15.66 11.65 -43.36
CA GLY A 39 -14.99 10.70 -42.46
C GLY A 39 -13.46 10.87 -42.36
N ARG A 40 -12.93 12.04 -42.72
CA ARG A 40 -11.51 12.39 -42.55
C ARG A 40 -11.29 13.03 -41.19
N ILE A 41 -10.11 12.77 -40.62
CA ILE A 41 -9.73 13.26 -39.31
C ILE A 41 -9.40 14.75 -39.39
N VAL A 42 -10.18 15.59 -38.71
CA VAL A 42 -9.93 17.04 -38.58
C VAL A 42 -9.36 17.42 -37.22
N LEU A 43 -9.51 16.56 -36.21
CA LEU A 43 -8.85 16.72 -34.90
C LEU A 43 -8.34 15.37 -34.41
N TRP A 44 -7.12 15.40 -33.88
CA TRP A 44 -6.46 14.24 -33.28
C TRP A 44 -5.80 14.67 -31.97
N SER A 45 -6.35 14.20 -30.85
CA SER A 45 -5.83 14.56 -29.52
C SER A 45 -4.49 13.86 -29.20
N PRO A 46 -3.69 14.40 -28.27
CA PRO A 46 -2.48 13.72 -27.78
C PRO A 46 -2.74 12.29 -27.28
N GLN A 47 -3.87 12.07 -26.59
CA GLN A 47 -4.26 10.75 -26.11
C GLN A 47 -4.60 9.79 -27.26
N ALA A 48 -5.09 10.30 -28.40
CA ALA A 48 -5.26 9.51 -29.61
C ALA A 48 -3.90 9.13 -30.23
N GLU A 49 -2.89 10.00 -30.17
CA GLU A 49 -1.53 9.65 -30.60
C GLU A 49 -0.97 8.47 -29.80
N GLU A 50 -1.12 8.51 -28.47
CA GLU A 50 -0.70 7.40 -27.59
C GLU A 50 -1.48 6.11 -27.86
N LEU A 51 -2.81 6.22 -28.00
CA LEU A 51 -3.69 5.07 -28.15
C LEU A 51 -3.47 4.34 -29.48
N PHE A 52 -3.42 5.05 -30.61
CA PHE A 52 -3.30 4.43 -31.94
C PHE A 52 -1.85 4.38 -32.46
N GLY A 53 -0.94 5.15 -31.88
CA GLY A 53 0.48 5.19 -32.25
C GLY A 53 0.80 6.03 -33.49
N TYR A 54 -0.15 6.82 -34.00
CA TYR A 54 0.05 7.75 -35.12
C TYR A 54 0.12 9.17 -34.59
N GLY A 55 1.13 9.94 -35.01
CA GLY A 55 1.18 11.36 -34.67
C GLY A 55 0.07 12.15 -35.37
N ALA A 56 -0.37 13.27 -34.81
CA ALA A 56 -1.44 14.10 -35.36
C ALA A 56 -1.12 14.55 -36.80
N ARG A 57 0.15 14.88 -37.09
CA ARG A 57 0.57 15.22 -38.47
C ARG A 57 0.38 14.09 -39.47
N GLU A 58 0.44 12.84 -39.02
CA GLU A 58 0.23 11.66 -39.87
C GLU A 58 -1.25 11.30 -39.98
N ALA A 59 -2.03 11.55 -38.92
CA ALA A 59 -3.44 11.18 -38.84
C ALA A 59 -4.38 12.23 -39.46
N LEU A 60 -4.07 13.52 -39.35
CA LEU A 60 -4.91 14.60 -39.86
C LEU A 60 -5.10 14.50 -41.39
N GLY A 61 -6.34 14.69 -41.85
CA GLY A 61 -6.75 14.59 -43.25
C GLY A 61 -6.89 13.16 -43.78
N GLN A 62 -6.45 12.15 -43.02
CA GLN A 62 -6.59 10.75 -43.41
C GLN A 62 -7.98 10.22 -43.11
N TYR A 63 -8.37 9.17 -43.83
CA TYR A 63 -9.65 8.50 -43.61
C TYR A 63 -9.60 7.65 -42.35
N ALA A 64 -10.43 8.00 -41.36
CA ALA A 64 -10.34 7.45 -40.00
C ALA A 64 -10.47 5.93 -39.96
N ALA A 65 -11.40 5.36 -40.73
CA ALA A 65 -11.62 3.91 -40.77
C ALA A 65 -10.34 3.15 -41.17
N ARG A 66 -9.54 3.69 -42.09
CA ARG A 66 -8.32 3.04 -42.59
C ARG A 66 -7.19 3.02 -41.54
N ILE A 67 -7.13 4.04 -40.70
CA ILE A 67 -6.10 4.16 -39.64
C ILE A 67 -6.52 3.40 -38.40
N MET A 68 -7.77 3.56 -37.98
CA MET A 68 -8.24 3.17 -36.64
C MET A 68 -8.85 1.76 -36.61
N VAL A 69 -9.38 1.26 -37.73
CA VAL A 69 -10.21 0.05 -37.77
C VAL A 69 -9.48 -1.07 -38.52
N HIS A 70 -9.58 -2.28 -38.00
CA HIS A 70 -9.09 -3.47 -38.70
C HIS A 70 -9.94 -3.75 -39.96
N GLU A 71 -9.32 -4.24 -41.03
CA GLU A 71 -9.97 -4.39 -42.36
C GLU A 71 -11.28 -5.19 -42.31
N GLN A 72 -11.32 -6.21 -41.45
CA GLN A 72 -12.50 -7.07 -41.23
C GLN A 72 -13.74 -6.34 -40.65
N HIS A 73 -13.57 -5.14 -40.10
CA HIS A 73 -14.64 -4.37 -39.47
C HIS A 73 -14.94 -3.04 -40.16
N LEU A 74 -14.24 -2.72 -41.27
CA LEU A 74 -14.42 -1.47 -42.01
C LEU A 74 -15.87 -1.25 -42.43
N ASP A 75 -16.50 -2.25 -43.05
CA ASP A 75 -17.87 -2.14 -43.57
C ASP A 75 -18.90 -1.84 -42.47
N LEU A 76 -18.70 -2.43 -41.30
CA LEU A 76 -19.58 -2.20 -40.15
C LEU A 76 -19.41 -0.79 -39.60
N VAL A 77 -18.16 -0.34 -39.40
CA VAL A 77 -17.89 1.00 -38.85
C VAL A 77 -18.33 2.10 -39.80
N VAL A 78 -18.14 1.93 -41.12
CA VAL A 78 -18.60 2.90 -42.12
C VAL A 78 -20.13 3.03 -42.11
N LYS A 79 -20.86 1.90 -42.00
CA LYS A 79 -22.33 1.93 -41.87
C LYS A 79 -22.77 2.65 -40.60
N LEU A 80 -22.15 2.34 -39.47
CA LEU A 80 -22.47 2.97 -38.19
C LEU A 80 -22.18 4.47 -38.20
N PHE A 81 -21.06 4.89 -38.79
CA PHE A 81 -20.74 6.31 -38.99
C PHE A 81 -21.80 7.01 -39.85
N ALA A 82 -22.17 6.42 -40.99
CA ALA A 82 -23.22 6.98 -41.85
C ALA A 82 -24.57 7.11 -41.13
N ASP A 83 -24.93 6.14 -40.29
CA ASP A 83 -26.15 6.20 -39.49
C ASP A 83 -26.11 7.28 -38.40
N VAL A 84 -24.98 7.46 -37.71
CA VAL A 84 -24.79 8.55 -36.74
C VAL A 84 -24.92 9.91 -37.43
N MET A 85 -24.28 10.08 -38.59
CA MET A 85 -24.32 11.33 -39.35
C MET A 85 -25.72 11.65 -39.86
N ARG A 86 -26.44 10.65 -40.38
CA ARG A 86 -27.81 10.80 -40.88
C ARG A 86 -28.82 11.05 -39.77
N THR A 87 -28.81 10.24 -38.73
CA THR A 87 -29.86 10.24 -37.69
C THR A 87 -29.58 11.21 -36.55
N GLY A 88 -28.31 11.58 -36.33
CA GLY A 88 -27.89 12.40 -35.20
C GLY A 88 -27.91 11.68 -33.86
N ARG A 89 -28.27 10.39 -33.83
CA ARG A 89 -28.25 9.60 -32.60
C ARG A 89 -26.81 9.25 -32.25
N SER A 90 -26.44 9.48 -30.99
CA SER A 90 -25.16 9.02 -30.48
C SER A 90 -25.09 7.50 -30.54
N TRP A 91 -23.95 6.97 -30.93
CA TRP A 91 -23.70 5.53 -30.93
C TRP A 91 -22.54 5.20 -29.98
N ALA A 92 -22.63 4.06 -29.31
CA ALA A 92 -21.59 3.54 -28.43
C ALA A 92 -21.35 2.06 -28.70
N GLY A 93 -20.09 1.63 -28.69
CA GLY A 93 -19.74 0.22 -28.88
C GLY A 93 -18.23 -0.03 -28.82
N ALA A 94 -17.84 -1.27 -28.52
CA ALA A 94 -16.43 -1.67 -28.41
C ALA A 94 -15.94 -2.34 -29.70
N PHE A 95 -14.81 -1.84 -30.24
CA PHE A 95 -14.22 -2.34 -31.48
C PHE A 95 -12.72 -2.59 -31.32
N PRO A 96 -12.20 -3.67 -31.94
CA PRO A 96 -10.76 -3.85 -32.06
C PRO A 96 -10.16 -2.79 -32.98
N ILE A 97 -9.37 -1.89 -32.41
CA ILE A 97 -8.61 -0.89 -33.15
C ILE A 97 -7.29 -1.47 -33.63
N ARG A 98 -6.82 -0.98 -34.78
CA ARG A 98 -5.49 -1.26 -35.29
C ARG A 98 -4.54 -0.14 -34.88
N ARG A 99 -3.40 -0.51 -34.30
CA ARG A 99 -2.32 0.43 -33.97
C ARG A 99 -1.27 0.45 -35.09
N LYS A 100 -0.42 1.49 -35.08
CA LYS A 100 0.69 1.62 -36.05
C LYS A 100 1.70 0.46 -35.98
N ASP A 101 1.89 -0.11 -34.80
CA ASP A 101 2.77 -1.27 -34.55
C ASP A 101 2.22 -2.61 -35.09
N GLY A 102 1.01 -2.60 -35.67
CA GLY A 102 0.31 -3.80 -36.17
C GLY A 102 -0.48 -4.54 -35.09
N GLY A 103 -0.40 -4.12 -33.83
CA GLY A 103 -1.18 -4.66 -32.73
C GLY A 103 -2.65 -4.24 -32.79
N THR A 104 -3.51 -5.09 -32.22
CA THR A 104 -4.94 -4.84 -32.12
C THR A 104 -5.32 -4.63 -30.64
N ARG A 105 -6.15 -3.63 -30.34
CA ARG A 105 -6.64 -3.38 -28.97
C ARG A 105 -8.14 -3.13 -28.96
N LEU A 106 -8.86 -3.73 -28.00
CA LEU A 106 -10.29 -3.47 -27.85
C LEU A 106 -10.50 -2.11 -27.18
N VAL A 107 -11.19 -1.21 -27.88
CA VAL A 107 -11.44 0.16 -27.41
C VAL A 107 -12.93 0.44 -27.47
N GLU A 108 -13.44 1.07 -26.42
CA GLU A 108 -14.83 1.52 -26.38
C GLU A 108 -14.93 2.89 -27.04
N PHE A 109 -15.77 2.98 -28.06
CA PHE A 109 -16.03 4.20 -28.80
C PHE A 109 -17.38 4.76 -28.45
N ARG A 110 -17.44 6.08 -28.33
CA ARG A 110 -18.67 6.86 -28.32
C ARG A 110 -18.61 7.91 -29.41
N ASN A 111 -19.50 7.82 -30.38
CA ASN A 111 -19.58 8.73 -31.51
C ASN A 111 -20.83 9.60 -31.39
N MET A 112 -20.65 10.91 -31.50
CA MET A 112 -21.73 11.90 -31.45
C MET A 112 -21.60 12.87 -32.61
N ARG A 113 -22.75 13.26 -33.18
CA ARG A 113 -22.79 14.27 -34.25
C ARG A 113 -22.70 15.67 -33.63
N LEU A 114 -21.82 16.50 -34.18
CA LEU A 114 -21.67 17.92 -33.86
C LEU A 114 -22.06 18.76 -35.08
N LEU A 115 -22.49 19.98 -34.81
CA LEU A 115 -22.75 21.02 -35.81
C LEU A 115 -21.87 22.22 -35.47
N ASP A 116 -21.22 22.82 -36.46
CA ASP A 116 -20.56 24.11 -36.28
C ASP A 116 -21.56 25.28 -36.42
N ALA A 117 -21.06 26.52 -36.32
CA ALA A 117 -21.89 27.72 -36.41
C ALA A 117 -22.44 27.95 -37.83
N GLU A 118 -21.77 27.38 -38.83
CA GLU A 118 -22.09 27.44 -40.25
C GLU A 118 -23.03 26.32 -40.71
N GLY A 119 -23.34 25.37 -39.83
CA GLY A 119 -24.23 24.23 -40.10
C GLY A 119 -23.55 23.01 -40.72
N ASN A 120 -22.22 22.98 -40.80
CA ASN A 120 -21.48 21.80 -41.23
C ASN A 120 -21.53 20.71 -40.14
N VAL A 121 -21.53 19.46 -40.61
CA VAL A 121 -21.69 18.29 -39.76
C VAL A 121 -20.35 17.64 -39.49
N TYR A 122 -20.05 17.43 -38.21
CA TYR A 122 -18.87 16.71 -37.74
C TYR A 122 -19.27 15.51 -36.88
N ALA A 123 -18.36 14.55 -36.72
CA ALA A 123 -18.50 13.49 -35.72
C ALA A 123 -17.38 13.60 -34.69
N LEU A 124 -17.74 13.66 -33.40
CA LEU A 124 -16.81 13.49 -32.30
C LEU A 124 -16.81 12.02 -31.86
N GLY A 125 -15.68 11.35 -32.05
CA GLY A 125 -15.37 10.05 -31.49
C GLY A 125 -14.57 10.21 -30.20
N LEU A 126 -15.11 9.72 -29.10
CA LEU A 126 -14.37 9.50 -27.86
C LEU A 126 -14.01 8.02 -27.78
N ALA A 127 -12.75 7.72 -27.51
CA ALA A 127 -12.21 6.39 -27.43
C ALA A 127 -11.55 6.18 -26.06
N VAL A 128 -11.97 5.13 -25.34
CA VAL A 128 -11.43 4.78 -24.03
C VAL A 128 -10.84 3.37 -24.08
N ASP A 129 -9.58 3.27 -23.67
CA ASP A 129 -8.88 1.99 -23.56
C ASP A 129 -9.36 1.21 -22.33
N GLN A 130 -10.13 0.15 -22.55
CA GLN A 130 -10.62 -0.71 -21.47
C GLN A 130 -9.49 -1.43 -20.70
N SER A 131 -8.28 -1.57 -21.27
CA SER A 131 -7.18 -2.27 -20.59
C SER A 131 -6.57 -1.46 -19.43
N THR A 132 -6.61 -0.13 -19.51
CA THR A 132 -6.13 0.75 -18.43
C THR A 132 -7.11 0.76 -17.26
N VAL A 133 -8.42 0.80 -17.55
CA VAL A 133 -9.46 0.73 -16.53
C VAL A 133 -9.46 -0.63 -15.83
N ARG A 134 -9.39 -1.74 -16.57
CA ARG A 134 -9.36 -3.09 -15.98
C ARG A 134 -8.10 -3.35 -15.15
N ARG A 135 -6.94 -2.83 -15.55
CA ARG A 135 -5.72 -2.94 -14.74
C ARG A 135 -5.84 -2.16 -13.43
N LEU A 136 -6.36 -0.93 -13.48
CA LEU A 136 -6.62 -0.15 -12.27
C LEU A 136 -7.67 -0.82 -11.37
N GLU A 137 -8.75 -1.36 -11.94
CA GLU A 137 -9.76 -2.12 -11.20
C GLU A 137 -9.16 -3.39 -10.57
N GLN A 138 -8.32 -4.12 -11.30
CA GLN A 138 -7.63 -5.31 -10.79
C GLN A 138 -6.63 -4.96 -9.69
N ASP A 139 -5.84 -3.90 -9.87
CA ASP A 139 -4.84 -3.45 -8.89
C ASP A 139 -5.52 -2.94 -7.62
N VAL A 140 -6.62 -2.18 -7.76
CA VAL A 140 -7.45 -1.74 -6.62
C VAL A 140 -8.11 -2.93 -5.93
N ALA A 141 -8.72 -3.85 -6.68
CA ALA A 141 -9.37 -5.03 -6.13
C ALA A 141 -8.38 -5.97 -5.42
N LEU A 142 -7.19 -6.17 -6.00
CA LEU A 142 -6.13 -6.97 -5.40
C LEU A 142 -5.60 -6.30 -4.13
N SER A 143 -5.29 -5.01 -4.18
CA SER A 143 -4.83 -4.25 -3.00
C SER A 143 -5.87 -4.27 -1.88
N THR A 144 -7.15 -4.10 -2.23
CA THR A 144 -8.27 -4.11 -1.27
C THR A 144 -8.41 -5.50 -0.64
N ARG A 145 -8.34 -6.58 -1.44
CA ARG A 145 -8.42 -7.95 -0.90
C ARG A 145 -7.22 -8.31 -0.05
N ILE A 146 -6.01 -7.95 -0.47
CA ILE A 146 -4.79 -8.20 0.31
C ILE A 146 -4.87 -7.50 1.66
N VAL A 147 -5.28 -6.22 1.69
CA VAL A 147 -5.44 -5.47 2.94
C VAL A 147 -6.56 -6.06 3.81
N ALA A 148 -7.69 -6.41 3.22
CA ALA A 148 -8.86 -6.90 3.96
C ALA A 148 -8.69 -8.33 4.51
N GLN A 149 -7.95 -9.19 3.81
CA GLN A 149 -7.71 -10.59 4.21
C GLN A 149 -6.36 -10.80 4.91
N SER A 150 -5.55 -9.74 5.04
CA SER A 150 -4.29 -9.79 5.77
C SER A 150 -4.53 -10.13 7.23
N PRO A 151 -3.79 -11.10 7.82
CA PRO A 151 -3.81 -11.34 9.27
C PRO A 151 -3.07 -10.26 10.07
N ILE A 152 -2.38 -9.35 9.38
CA ILE A 152 -1.65 -8.23 9.97
C ILE A 152 -2.60 -7.04 10.12
N GLY A 153 -2.61 -6.44 11.31
CA GLY A 153 -3.34 -5.20 11.57
C GLY A 153 -2.70 -4.04 10.81
N LEU A 154 -3.47 -3.41 9.93
CA LEU A 154 -3.02 -2.29 9.12
C LEU A 154 -3.85 -1.05 9.44
N ALA A 155 -3.18 0.09 9.57
CA ALA A 155 -3.81 1.39 9.67
C ALA A 155 -3.06 2.45 8.88
N VAL A 156 -3.77 3.52 8.54
CA VAL A 156 -3.18 4.78 8.09
C VAL A 156 -3.59 5.86 9.07
N LEU A 157 -2.60 6.59 9.57
CA LEU A 157 -2.79 7.80 10.35
C LEU A 157 -2.50 9.02 9.47
N ASP A 158 -3.24 10.11 9.64
CA ASP A 158 -2.91 11.39 9.02
C ASP A 158 -1.67 12.03 9.68
N THR A 159 -1.28 13.21 9.20
CA THR A 159 -0.16 13.98 9.77
C THR A 159 -0.42 14.48 11.19
N GLY A 160 -1.68 14.49 11.65
CA GLY A 160 -2.09 14.75 13.02
C GLY A 160 -2.16 13.50 13.90
N LEU A 161 -1.71 12.35 13.40
CA LEU A 161 -1.76 11.04 14.05
C LEU A 161 -3.19 10.54 14.36
N ARG A 162 -4.16 10.90 13.52
CA ARG A 162 -5.54 10.41 13.60
C ARG A 162 -5.80 9.31 12.59
N TYR A 163 -6.55 8.29 12.96
CA TYR A 163 -6.88 7.19 12.03
C TYR A 163 -7.69 7.68 10.83
N VAL A 164 -7.18 7.39 9.64
CA VAL A 164 -7.83 7.62 8.34
C VAL A 164 -8.39 6.31 7.79
N SER A 165 -7.75 5.20 8.09
CA SER A 165 -8.16 3.87 7.66
C SER A 165 -7.63 2.81 8.62
N VAL A 166 -8.39 1.74 8.81
CA VAL A 166 -7.99 0.52 9.48
C VAL A 166 -8.50 -0.67 8.67
N ASN A 167 -7.81 -1.82 8.72
CA ASN A 167 -8.30 -3.05 8.12
C ASN A 167 -9.04 -3.94 9.15
N PRO A 168 -9.78 -4.97 8.69
CA PRO A 168 -10.53 -5.87 9.58
C PRO A 168 -9.67 -6.59 10.62
N ALA A 169 -8.40 -6.89 10.31
CA ALA A 169 -7.51 -7.52 11.28
C ALA A 169 -7.18 -6.57 12.44
N LEU A 170 -6.96 -5.28 12.18
CA LEU A 170 -6.71 -4.32 13.25
C LEU A 170 -7.96 -4.08 14.10
N GLU A 171 -9.15 -4.09 13.49
CA GLU A 171 -10.42 -4.05 14.23
C GLU A 171 -10.54 -5.22 15.22
N GLN A 172 -10.14 -6.43 14.79
CA GLN A 172 -10.15 -7.62 15.64
C GLN A 172 -9.10 -7.55 16.75
N ILE A 173 -7.88 -7.13 16.45
CA ILE A 173 -6.79 -6.97 17.44
C ILE A 173 -7.19 -5.96 18.51
N ASN A 174 -7.79 -4.84 18.10
CA ASN A 174 -8.19 -3.78 19.03
C ASN A 174 -9.53 -4.07 19.71
N GLY A 175 -10.40 -4.88 19.09
CA GLY A 175 -11.76 -5.14 19.57
C GLY A 175 -12.70 -3.95 19.35
N ILE A 176 -12.37 -3.08 18.41
CA ILE A 176 -13.05 -1.80 18.15
C ILE A 176 -13.36 -1.74 16.65
N PRO A 177 -14.59 -1.38 16.24
CA PRO A 177 -14.91 -1.25 14.82
C PRO A 177 -14.19 -0.07 14.17
N ALA A 178 -14.03 -0.10 12.85
CA ALA A 178 -13.34 0.93 12.09
C ALA A 178 -13.95 2.32 12.33
N GLU A 179 -15.28 2.41 12.38
CA GLU A 179 -16.03 3.66 12.61
C GLU A 179 -15.63 4.37 13.92
N GLU A 180 -15.23 3.60 14.93
CA GLU A 180 -14.81 4.12 16.23
C GLU A 180 -13.30 4.42 16.30
N HIS A 181 -12.52 4.02 15.29
CA HIS A 181 -11.15 4.46 15.11
C HIS A 181 -11.08 5.80 14.36
N LEU A 182 -11.86 5.95 13.29
CA LEU A 182 -11.70 7.04 12.33
C LEU A 182 -11.76 8.43 12.99
N GLY A 183 -10.78 9.28 12.67
CA GLY A 183 -10.63 10.63 13.18
C GLY A 183 -10.11 10.74 14.63
N ARG A 184 -9.92 9.62 15.33
CA ARG A 184 -9.37 9.58 16.69
C ARG A 184 -7.89 9.25 16.68
N THR A 185 -7.22 9.61 17.76
CA THR A 185 -5.80 9.30 18.03
C THR A 185 -5.67 7.92 18.66
N VAL A 186 -4.45 7.35 18.61
CA VAL A 186 -4.16 6.06 19.26
C VAL A 186 -4.50 6.09 20.75
N ARG A 187 -4.19 7.19 21.44
CA ARG A 187 -4.49 7.38 22.87
C ARG A 187 -5.98 7.37 23.19
N GLU A 188 -6.81 7.95 22.32
CA GLU A 188 -8.27 7.98 22.49
C GLU A 188 -8.90 6.59 22.28
N VAL A 189 -8.33 5.79 21.37
CA VAL A 189 -8.83 4.46 21.00
C VAL A 189 -8.31 3.36 21.94
N LEU A 190 -7.03 3.43 22.31
CA LEU A 190 -6.31 2.42 23.10
C LEU A 190 -5.70 3.05 24.36
N PRO A 191 -6.51 3.35 25.39
CA PRO A 191 -6.04 4.04 26.60
C PRO A 191 -5.14 3.18 27.50
N LEU A 192 -5.15 1.85 27.32
CA LEU A 192 -4.35 0.89 28.11
C LEU A 192 -3.01 0.54 27.46
N VAL A 193 -2.67 1.17 26.33
CA VAL A 193 -1.38 1.03 25.64
C VAL A 193 -0.57 2.30 25.85
N ASP A 194 0.75 2.15 26.05
CA ASP A 194 1.67 3.29 26.09
C ASP A 194 1.78 3.93 24.70
N SER A 195 0.95 4.95 24.48
CA SER A 195 0.85 5.68 23.22
C SER A 195 1.91 6.77 23.07
N GLU A 196 2.61 7.18 24.12
CA GLU A 196 3.58 8.28 24.04
C GLU A 196 4.80 7.90 23.20
N VAL A 197 5.33 6.69 23.44
CA VAL A 197 6.46 6.14 22.67
C VAL A 197 6.06 5.97 21.20
N PHE A 198 4.88 5.43 20.95
CA PHE A 198 4.34 5.27 19.60
C PHE A 198 4.22 6.61 18.87
N GLU A 199 3.63 7.61 19.50
CA GLU A 199 3.44 8.93 18.88
C GLU A 199 4.77 9.63 18.60
N ALA A 200 5.76 9.49 19.50
CA ALA A 200 7.10 10.04 19.29
C ALA A 200 7.79 9.38 18.09
N ASP A 201 7.68 8.06 17.95
CA ASP A 201 8.22 7.32 16.82
C ASP A 201 7.50 7.69 15.51
N ALA A 202 6.17 7.84 15.53
CA ALA A 202 5.38 8.26 14.38
C ALA A 202 5.75 9.68 13.91
N ARG A 203 5.91 10.65 14.83
CA ARG A 203 6.39 12.01 14.49
C ARG A 203 7.79 11.98 13.88
N ARG A 204 8.70 11.16 14.43
CA ARG A 204 10.05 11.00 13.87
C ARG A 204 10.01 10.43 12.45
N VAL A 205 9.12 9.48 12.17
CA VAL A 205 8.95 8.91 10.82
C VAL A 205 8.40 9.96 9.85
N LEU A 206 7.43 10.78 10.27
CA LEU A 206 6.93 11.90 9.45
C LEU A 206 8.05 12.88 9.09
N ASP A 207 8.82 13.33 10.08
CA ASP A 207 9.86 14.34 9.92
C ASP A 207 11.05 13.83 9.10
N THR A 208 11.52 12.61 9.40
CA THR A 208 12.79 12.09 8.85
C THR A 208 12.59 11.17 7.64
N GLY A 209 11.42 10.57 7.49
CA GLY A 209 11.15 9.53 6.48
C GLY A 209 11.79 8.19 6.78
N ARG A 210 12.54 8.05 7.88
CA ARG A 210 13.15 6.79 8.26
C ARG A 210 12.09 5.90 8.92
N PRO A 211 11.84 4.69 8.41
CA PRO A 211 10.85 3.80 8.98
C PRO A 211 11.30 3.28 10.35
N VAL A 212 10.33 3.01 11.21
CA VAL A 212 10.52 2.21 12.43
C VAL A 212 9.97 0.82 12.12
N VAL A 213 10.75 -0.22 12.36
CA VAL A 213 10.39 -1.59 11.98
C VAL A 213 10.55 -2.48 13.21
N ASP A 214 9.62 -3.42 13.35
CA ASP A 214 9.60 -4.45 14.39
C ASP A 214 9.79 -3.93 15.82
N ARG A 215 9.17 -2.79 16.14
CA ARG A 215 9.23 -2.21 17.48
C ARG A 215 8.26 -2.97 18.38
N PRO A 216 8.73 -3.69 19.42
CA PRO A 216 7.82 -4.34 20.35
C PRO A 216 7.09 -3.31 21.20
N THR A 217 5.80 -3.54 21.41
CA THR A 217 4.93 -2.79 22.30
C THR A 217 4.11 -3.79 23.10
N THR A 218 3.97 -3.53 24.39
CA THR A 218 3.17 -4.34 25.30
C THR A 218 2.00 -3.52 25.81
N GLY A 219 0.85 -4.15 25.95
CA GLY A 219 -0.32 -3.51 26.52
C GLY A 219 -1.55 -4.38 26.40
N ARG A 220 -2.70 -3.75 26.64
CA ARG A 220 -4.02 -4.37 26.58
C ARG A 220 -4.91 -3.64 25.61
N THR A 221 -5.72 -4.37 24.86
CA THR A 221 -6.74 -3.79 23.98
C THR A 221 -8.13 -4.08 24.54
N PRO A 222 -9.16 -3.36 24.09
CA PRO A 222 -10.54 -3.74 24.41
C PRO A 222 -10.95 -5.16 23.97
N ALA A 223 -10.25 -5.77 23.00
CA ALA A 223 -10.48 -7.16 22.62
C ALA A 223 -10.12 -8.15 23.73
N ASP A 224 -9.03 -7.88 24.44
CA ASP A 224 -8.55 -8.66 25.59
C ASP A 224 -8.02 -7.70 26.68
N PRO A 225 -8.91 -7.19 27.55
CA PRO A 225 -8.55 -6.22 28.57
C PRO A 225 -7.84 -6.84 29.79
N ASP A 226 -7.81 -8.18 29.88
CA ASP A 226 -7.35 -8.89 31.08
C ASP A 226 -5.94 -9.50 30.88
N GLU A 227 -5.53 -9.83 29.65
CA GLU A 227 -4.18 -10.32 29.34
C GLU A 227 -3.28 -9.27 28.69
N ASP A 228 -2.01 -9.21 29.11
CA ASP A 228 -1.00 -8.42 28.39
C ASP A 228 -0.55 -9.17 27.12
N HIS A 229 -0.61 -8.46 26.00
CA HIS A 229 -0.15 -8.91 24.69
C HIS A 229 1.12 -8.14 24.28
N VAL A 230 1.89 -8.76 23.38
CA VAL A 230 3.08 -8.16 22.76
C VAL A 230 2.84 -8.04 21.26
N TRP A 231 2.85 -6.81 20.76
CA TRP A 231 2.74 -6.51 19.33
C TRP A 231 4.06 -6.00 18.78
N SER A 232 4.38 -6.46 17.57
CA SER A 232 5.43 -5.88 16.74
C SER A 232 4.82 -4.79 15.86
N VAL A 233 5.19 -3.54 16.10
CA VAL A 233 4.67 -2.37 15.41
C VAL A 233 5.72 -1.82 14.44
N SER A 234 5.31 -1.58 13.19
CA SER A 234 6.12 -0.93 12.17
C SER A 234 5.42 0.30 11.61
N LEU A 235 6.19 1.37 11.39
CA LEU A 235 5.73 2.69 10.98
C LEU A 235 6.47 3.12 9.71
N TYR A 236 5.72 3.51 8.69
CA TYR A 236 6.24 3.95 7.40
C TYR A 236 5.64 5.30 7.03
N ARG A 237 6.45 6.22 6.50
CA ARG A 237 5.93 7.49 5.98
C ARG A 237 5.16 7.22 4.69
N LEU A 238 3.93 7.71 4.62
CA LEU A 238 3.08 7.60 3.44
C LEU A 238 3.16 8.91 2.64
N GLU A 239 3.50 8.82 1.36
CA GLU A 239 3.62 9.96 0.44
C GLU A 239 2.75 9.75 -0.80
N ASN A 240 2.26 10.83 -1.40
CA ASN A 240 1.62 10.77 -2.70
C ASN A 240 2.66 10.78 -3.84
N ALA A 241 2.21 10.58 -5.09
CA ALA A 241 3.06 10.59 -6.27
C ALA A 241 3.79 11.92 -6.54
N LEU A 242 3.41 13.01 -5.87
CA LEU A 242 4.04 14.33 -5.94
C LEU A 242 5.02 14.56 -4.78
N GLY A 243 5.28 13.57 -3.94
CA GLY A 243 6.19 13.66 -2.78
C GLY A 243 5.59 14.41 -1.58
N THR A 244 4.28 14.69 -1.58
CA THR A 244 3.60 15.27 -0.41
C THR A 244 3.35 14.19 0.63
N VAL A 245 3.75 14.44 1.87
CA VAL A 245 3.50 13.54 3.01
C VAL A 245 2.00 13.52 3.32
N LEU A 246 1.40 12.34 3.23
CA LEU A 246 -0.01 12.09 3.54
C LEU A 246 -0.22 11.68 5.00
N GLY A 247 0.77 11.02 5.61
CA GLY A 247 0.67 10.53 6.98
C GLY A 247 1.62 9.36 7.27
N VAL A 248 1.19 8.47 8.17
CA VAL A 248 1.95 7.28 8.60
C VAL A 248 1.13 6.03 8.36
N ALA A 249 1.70 5.07 7.62
CA ALA A 249 1.18 3.71 7.54
C ALA A 249 1.71 2.90 8.73
N VAL A 250 0.82 2.17 9.38
CA VAL A 250 1.08 1.36 10.57
C VAL A 250 0.80 -0.09 10.22
N SER A 251 1.73 -0.96 10.59
CA SER A 251 1.57 -2.41 10.56
C SER A 251 1.75 -2.96 11.97
N MET A 252 0.88 -3.86 12.38
CA MET A 252 0.83 -4.45 13.70
C MET A 252 0.67 -5.97 13.60
N VAL A 253 1.61 -6.69 14.19
CA VAL A 253 1.60 -8.16 14.26
C VAL A 253 1.56 -8.57 15.72
N ASP A 254 0.59 -9.40 16.11
CA ASP A 254 0.63 -10.04 17.42
C ASP A 254 1.75 -11.08 17.44
N VAL A 255 2.71 -10.88 18.34
CA VAL A 255 3.87 -11.75 18.54
C VAL A 255 3.89 -12.34 19.95
N THR A 256 2.76 -12.30 20.66
CA THR A 256 2.63 -12.75 22.06
C THR A 256 3.05 -14.20 22.21
N GLU A 257 2.53 -15.10 21.38
CA GLU A 257 2.90 -16.53 21.40
C GLU A 257 4.40 -16.73 21.15
N GLN A 258 4.96 -16.01 20.18
CA GLN A 258 6.38 -16.10 19.85
C GLN A 258 7.27 -15.60 20.99
N TYR A 259 6.86 -14.53 21.68
CA TYR A 259 7.55 -14.01 22.86
C TYR A 259 7.47 -14.99 24.04
N ARG A 260 6.27 -15.55 24.33
CA ARG A 260 6.06 -16.55 25.39
C ARG A 260 6.93 -17.79 25.13
N ALA A 261 6.91 -18.33 23.91
CA ALA A 261 7.72 -19.48 23.52
C ALA A 261 9.23 -19.22 23.65
N ASN A 262 9.71 -18.03 23.25
CA ASN A 262 11.11 -17.66 23.42
C ASN A 262 11.52 -17.56 24.90
N ALA A 263 10.67 -16.97 25.75
CA ALA A 263 10.93 -16.85 27.18
C ALA A 263 10.99 -18.22 27.89
N GLU A 264 10.07 -19.12 27.54
CA GLU A 264 10.06 -20.51 28.04
C GLU A 264 11.30 -21.28 27.58
N ALA A 265 11.67 -21.17 26.30
CA ALA A 265 12.86 -21.82 25.76
C ALA A 265 14.14 -21.31 26.44
N GLU A 266 14.23 -20.01 26.72
CA GLU A 266 15.39 -19.42 27.39
C GLU A 266 15.49 -19.89 28.85
N THR A 267 14.35 -19.94 29.56
CA THR A 267 14.29 -20.48 30.92
C THR A 267 14.69 -21.96 30.95
N ALA A 268 14.22 -22.76 29.99
CA ALA A 268 14.58 -24.17 29.87
C ALA A 268 16.08 -24.34 29.56
N ARG A 269 16.65 -23.53 28.67
CA ARG A 269 18.09 -23.53 28.36
C ARG A 269 18.92 -23.18 29.59
N ARG A 270 18.55 -22.14 30.32
CA ARG A 270 19.26 -21.75 31.56
C ARG A 270 19.23 -22.89 32.59
N ARG A 271 18.07 -23.53 32.78
CA ARG A 271 17.94 -24.70 33.67
C ARG A 271 18.82 -25.88 33.24
N LEU A 272 18.86 -26.21 31.94
CA LEU A 272 19.72 -27.28 31.43
C LEU A 272 21.21 -26.96 31.59
N ALA A 273 21.60 -25.69 31.40
CA ALA A 273 22.99 -25.25 31.60
C ALA A 273 23.45 -25.47 33.05
N VAL A 274 22.61 -25.13 34.04
CA VAL A 274 22.90 -25.38 35.47
C VAL A 274 23.05 -26.88 35.74
N ILE A 275 22.16 -27.72 35.20
CA ILE A 275 22.24 -29.19 35.36
C ILE A 275 23.51 -29.75 34.72
N ALA A 276 23.90 -29.27 33.55
CA ALA A 276 25.10 -29.69 32.87
C ALA A 276 26.37 -29.30 33.66
N ASP A 277 26.44 -28.06 34.18
CA ASP A 277 27.56 -27.60 35.02
C ASP A 277 27.67 -28.42 36.31
N ALA A 278 26.53 -28.66 36.98
CA ALA A 278 26.45 -29.52 38.15
C ALA A 278 27.01 -30.93 37.88
N THR A 279 26.61 -31.54 36.75
CA THR A 279 27.04 -32.90 36.38
C THR A 279 28.52 -32.96 36.01
N ALA A 280 29.07 -31.89 35.42
CA ALA A 280 30.48 -31.84 35.04
C ALA A 280 31.43 -31.59 36.22
N ARG A 281 30.96 -30.90 37.28
CA ARG A 281 31.81 -30.48 38.41
C ARG A 281 31.66 -31.39 39.64
N ILE A 282 30.43 -31.74 40.00
CA ILE A 282 30.15 -32.43 41.28
C ILE A 282 30.54 -33.90 41.19
N GLY A 283 31.28 -34.39 42.19
CA GLY A 283 31.57 -35.82 42.34
C GLY A 283 32.62 -36.34 41.35
N THR A 284 33.43 -35.44 40.79
CA THR A 284 34.58 -35.78 39.95
C THR A 284 35.75 -36.38 40.74
N THR A 285 35.70 -36.29 42.07
CA THR A 285 36.68 -36.86 43.00
C THR A 285 35.99 -37.68 44.09
N LEU A 286 36.73 -38.53 44.79
CA LEU A 286 36.22 -39.27 45.96
C LEU A 286 36.38 -38.47 47.27
N ASP A 287 36.77 -37.20 47.19
CA ASP A 287 36.89 -36.31 48.34
C ASP A 287 35.51 -35.71 48.67
N LEU A 288 34.97 -36.09 49.83
CA LEU A 288 33.63 -35.71 50.27
C LEU A 288 33.53 -34.22 50.60
N ASP A 289 34.58 -33.63 51.17
CA ASP A 289 34.60 -32.19 51.52
C ASP A 289 34.64 -31.36 50.23
N ARG A 290 35.43 -31.81 49.24
CA ARG A 290 35.48 -31.19 47.92
C ARG A 290 34.15 -31.30 47.17
N THR A 291 33.54 -32.48 47.19
CA THR A 291 32.24 -32.71 46.53
C THR A 291 31.13 -31.85 47.16
N ALA A 292 31.14 -31.69 48.49
CA ALA A 292 30.21 -30.81 49.20
C ALA A 292 30.42 -29.33 48.82
N GLY A 293 31.67 -28.89 48.71
CA GLY A 293 32.01 -27.54 48.22
C GLY A 293 31.54 -27.31 46.78
N GLU A 294 31.81 -28.25 45.88
CA GLU A 294 31.39 -28.19 44.47
C GLU A 294 29.85 -28.09 44.35
N LEU A 295 29.10 -28.77 45.22
CA LEU A 295 27.63 -28.74 45.24
C LEU A 295 27.09 -27.38 45.72
N ALA A 296 27.71 -26.79 46.74
CA ALA A 296 27.37 -25.44 47.21
C ALA A 296 27.73 -24.37 46.16
N ASP A 297 28.90 -24.49 45.52
CA ASP A 297 29.38 -23.55 44.49
C ASP A 297 28.49 -23.51 43.25
N VAL A 298 27.81 -24.61 42.93
CA VAL A 298 26.84 -24.67 41.83
C VAL A 298 25.46 -24.15 42.26
N ALA A 299 25.06 -24.37 43.52
CA ALA A 299 23.75 -23.99 44.01
C ALA A 299 23.61 -22.50 44.33
N VAL A 300 24.63 -21.86 44.92
CA VAL A 300 24.52 -20.49 45.44
C VAL A 300 24.43 -19.41 44.34
N PRO A 301 25.14 -19.49 43.20
CA PRO A 301 25.05 -18.43 42.19
C PRO A 301 23.70 -18.36 41.46
N GLU A 302 23.02 -19.50 41.28
CA GLU A 302 21.87 -19.62 40.38
C GLU A 302 20.57 -20.10 41.05
N LEU A 303 20.62 -20.76 42.21
CA LEU A 303 19.46 -21.43 42.82
C LEU A 303 19.08 -20.91 44.21
N ALA A 304 20.01 -20.34 44.99
CA ALA A 304 19.73 -19.87 46.35
C ALA A 304 20.76 -18.86 46.86
N ASP A 305 20.39 -17.95 47.75
CA ASP A 305 21.35 -17.00 48.36
C ASP A 305 22.35 -17.66 49.33
N ALA A 306 22.05 -18.87 49.81
CA ALA A 306 22.93 -19.68 50.66
C ALA A 306 22.61 -21.18 50.52
N ALA A 307 23.62 -22.03 50.72
CA ALA A 307 23.49 -23.49 50.73
C ALA A 307 24.26 -24.10 51.90
N ALA A 308 23.69 -25.16 52.50
CA ALA A 308 24.35 -25.98 53.53
C ALA A 308 24.33 -27.45 53.10
N VAL A 309 25.46 -28.15 53.25
CA VAL A 309 25.62 -29.55 52.87
C VAL A 309 26.01 -30.35 54.11
N ASP A 310 25.11 -31.23 54.57
CA ASP A 310 25.33 -32.08 55.74
C ASP A 310 25.87 -33.46 55.32
N LEU A 311 27.08 -33.80 55.78
CA LEU A 311 27.70 -35.10 55.55
C LEU A 311 27.37 -36.09 56.68
N LEU A 312 26.73 -37.21 56.34
CA LEU A 312 26.45 -38.28 57.31
C LEU A 312 27.73 -39.02 57.74
N ASP A 313 27.93 -39.15 59.05
CA ASP A 313 29.10 -39.78 59.70
C ASP A 313 29.33 -41.25 59.24
N ALA A 314 28.28 -41.95 58.80
CA ALA A 314 28.38 -43.29 58.23
C ALA A 314 29.12 -43.32 56.87
N VAL A 315 28.91 -42.28 56.04
CA VAL A 315 29.52 -42.13 54.71
C VAL A 315 30.98 -41.71 54.83
N VAL A 316 31.28 -40.79 55.76
CA VAL A 316 32.65 -40.32 56.07
C VAL A 316 33.54 -41.48 56.55
N ARG A 317 32.97 -42.48 57.23
CA ARG A 317 33.69 -43.67 57.73
C ARG A 317 33.75 -44.83 56.72
N GLY A 318 33.30 -44.64 55.48
CA GLY A 318 33.34 -45.65 54.42
C GLY A 318 32.43 -46.88 54.64
N ARG A 319 31.44 -46.79 55.56
CA ARG A 319 30.49 -47.88 55.80
C ARG A 319 29.28 -47.71 54.89
N ARG A 320 28.77 -48.81 54.32
CA ARG A 320 27.50 -48.78 53.57
C ARG A 320 26.40 -48.25 54.50
N SER A 321 25.79 -47.14 54.11
CA SER A 321 24.57 -46.65 54.74
C SER A 321 23.47 -47.71 54.57
N THR A 322 22.80 -48.08 55.66
CA THR A 322 21.67 -49.01 55.66
C THR A 322 20.32 -48.31 55.44
N LEU A 323 20.33 -47.00 55.17
CA LEU A 323 19.13 -46.26 54.79
C LEU A 323 18.91 -46.50 53.29
N GLY A 324 17.96 -47.39 52.98
CA GLY A 324 17.36 -47.50 51.65
C GLY A 324 16.52 -46.25 51.32
N PRO A 325 16.02 -46.14 50.07
CA PRO A 325 15.33 -44.94 49.59
C PRO A 325 14.09 -44.59 50.42
#